data_AF-A0A3C0QQ77-F1
#
_entry.id   AF-A0A3C0QQ77-F1
#
_cell.length_a   1.000
_cell.length_b   1.000
_cell.length_c   1.000
_cell.angle_alpha   90.00
_cell.angle_beta   90.00
_cell.angle_gamma   90.00
#
_symmetry.space_group_name_H-M   'P 1'
#
loop_
_entity.id
_entity.type
_entity.pdbx_description
1 polymer ?
#
loop_
_entity_poly.entity_id
_entity_poly.type
_entity_poly.pdbx_seq_one_letter_code
_entity_poly.pdbx_strand_id
1 'polypeptide(L)'
;MMNAQDIRDLRFEKAAWGYRPEDVDEFLGKLEATFIEIDNEREDSNHKIQVLADKVREYMKDEEAIKDALLDAQKQGHRIVAEANEKANQILEKAKGEAAILIDEATRQHEIAMQKNAAEIERAHEDLKKARQMVADFKRSLFDMYKEHLEVISAMPEVDTEDGEDSTSSITAEDAKKIIRETVAEVESAGKTSEKESKEKKPTPKKSGDLFSEERFSDKEAEQAFESRFNDILPDPKSEEKTKLDKKSKA
;
A
#
# COMPACT_ATOMS: atom_id res chain seq x y z
N MET A 1 6.83 -61.37 55.56
CA MET A 1 7.55 -62.12 54.50
C MET A 1 8.91 -62.42 55.07
N MET A 2 9.41 -63.64 54.86
CA MET A 2 10.82 -63.91 55.11
C MET A 2 11.66 -63.06 54.15
N ASN A 3 12.70 -62.41 54.66
CA ASN A 3 13.71 -61.74 53.86
C ASN A 3 14.93 -62.67 53.66
N ALA A 4 15.89 -62.26 52.83
CA ALA A 4 17.08 -63.07 52.55
C ALA A 4 17.86 -63.44 53.84
N GLN A 5 17.85 -62.57 54.85
CA GLN A 5 18.48 -62.83 56.16
C GLN A 5 17.73 -63.91 56.96
N ASP A 6 16.40 -63.90 56.96
CA ASP A 6 15.59 -64.94 57.59
C ASP A 6 15.84 -66.34 56.97
N ILE A 7 16.16 -66.40 55.67
CA ILE A 7 16.49 -67.64 54.95
C ILE A 7 17.91 -68.13 55.33
N ARG A 8 18.85 -67.22 55.54
CA ARG A 8 20.23 -67.54 55.93
C ARG A 8 20.32 -68.05 57.39
N ASP A 9 19.46 -67.54 58.25
CA ASP A 9 19.41 -67.91 59.68
C ASP A 9 18.54 -69.15 59.94
N LEU A 10 17.91 -69.71 58.91
CA LEU A 10 17.08 -70.91 59.05
C LEU A 10 17.92 -72.10 59.53
N ARG A 11 17.37 -72.87 60.47
CA ARG A 11 17.97 -74.10 61.01
C ARG A 11 16.92 -75.20 61.02
N PHE A 12 17.32 -76.41 60.62
CA PHE A 12 16.45 -77.59 60.57
C PHE A 12 16.82 -78.60 61.66
N GLU A 13 15.83 -79.31 62.21
CA GLU A 13 16.05 -80.43 63.13
C GLU A 13 16.53 -81.69 62.40
N LYS A 14 17.34 -82.50 63.09
CA LYS A 14 17.96 -83.68 62.49
C LYS A 14 17.02 -84.89 62.57
N ALA A 15 16.56 -85.40 61.42
CA ALA A 15 15.70 -86.58 61.32
C ALA A 15 16.51 -87.87 61.07
N ALA A 16 15.97 -89.02 61.51
CA ALA A 16 16.61 -90.34 61.35
C ALA A 16 16.75 -90.79 59.87
N TRP A 17 15.87 -90.28 58.99
CA TRP A 17 15.98 -90.35 57.53
C TRP A 17 15.56 -88.99 56.97
N GLY A 18 16.44 -88.30 56.25
CA GLY A 18 16.20 -86.95 55.77
C GLY A 18 17.11 -86.55 54.61
N TYR A 19 16.95 -85.32 54.13
CA TYR A 19 17.79 -84.74 53.09
C TYR A 19 19.23 -84.56 53.58
N ARG A 20 20.19 -84.58 52.64
CA ARG A 20 21.59 -84.30 52.95
C ARG A 20 21.75 -82.81 53.31
N PRO A 21 22.42 -82.49 54.42
CA PRO A 21 22.58 -81.10 54.84
C PRO A 21 23.32 -80.27 53.78
N GLU A 22 24.29 -80.85 53.08
CA GLU A 22 25.05 -80.15 52.03
C GLU A 22 24.17 -79.69 50.86
N ASP A 23 23.24 -80.55 50.42
CA ASP A 23 22.32 -80.23 49.30
C ASP A 23 21.30 -79.16 49.72
N VAL A 24 20.88 -79.18 51.00
CA VAL A 24 19.96 -78.20 51.58
C VAL A 24 20.65 -76.83 51.71
N ASP A 25 21.90 -76.80 52.16
CA ASP A 25 22.68 -75.57 52.28
C ASP A 25 22.97 -74.93 50.91
N GLU A 26 23.27 -75.74 49.88
CA GLU A 26 23.41 -75.24 48.50
C GLU A 26 22.08 -74.64 47.96
N PHE A 27 20.96 -75.30 48.25
CA PHE A 27 19.63 -74.80 47.86
C PHE A 27 19.27 -73.50 48.60
N LEU A 28 19.53 -73.41 49.91
CA LEU A 28 19.32 -72.20 50.70
C LEU A 28 20.18 -71.04 50.19
N GLY A 29 21.43 -71.30 49.78
CA GLY A 29 22.30 -70.29 49.18
C GLY A 29 21.76 -69.75 47.84
N LYS A 30 21.22 -70.63 46.98
CA LYS A 30 20.55 -70.21 45.74
C LYS A 30 19.26 -69.44 46.02
N LEU A 31 18.45 -69.92 46.96
CA LEU A 31 17.20 -69.28 47.35
C LEU A 31 17.44 -67.88 47.92
N GLU A 32 18.48 -67.72 48.73
CA GLU A 32 18.92 -66.43 49.25
C GLU A 32 19.29 -65.46 48.12
N ALA A 33 20.14 -65.91 47.18
CA ALA A 33 20.56 -65.08 46.05
C ALA A 33 19.36 -64.63 45.19
N THR A 34 18.41 -65.53 44.92
CA THR A 34 17.18 -65.21 44.20
C THR A 34 16.30 -64.23 44.98
N PHE A 35 16.21 -64.35 46.31
CA PHE A 35 15.44 -63.41 47.13
C PHE A 35 16.03 -62.01 47.11
N ILE A 36 17.36 -61.88 47.17
CA ILE A 36 18.07 -60.60 47.04
C ILE A 36 17.80 -59.98 45.66
N GLU A 37 17.83 -60.78 44.60
CA GLU A 37 17.55 -60.32 43.24
C GLU A 37 16.09 -59.83 43.10
N ILE A 38 15.13 -60.56 43.67
CA ILE A 38 13.71 -60.16 43.69
C ILE A 38 13.51 -58.86 44.46
N ASP A 39 14.15 -58.70 45.63
CA ASP A 39 14.02 -57.47 46.43
C ASP A 39 14.63 -56.27 45.69
N ASN A 40 15.80 -56.44 45.05
CA ASN A 40 16.40 -55.40 44.22
C ASN A 40 15.50 -55.04 43.02
N GLU A 41 14.95 -56.03 42.31
CA GLU A 41 14.05 -55.78 41.16
C GLU A 41 12.75 -55.10 41.61
N ARG A 42 12.26 -55.42 42.80
CA ARG A 42 11.10 -54.77 43.42
C ARG A 42 11.40 -53.32 43.77
N GLU A 43 12.54 -53.03 44.36
CA GLU A 43 12.97 -51.66 44.66
C GLU A 43 13.14 -50.83 43.38
N ASP A 44 13.81 -51.38 42.37
CA ASP A 44 13.97 -50.75 41.05
C ASP A 44 12.63 -50.48 40.38
N SER A 45 11.70 -51.45 40.44
CA SER A 45 10.36 -51.30 39.88
C SER A 45 9.55 -50.25 40.62
N ASN A 46 9.61 -50.23 41.95
CA ASN A 46 8.95 -49.21 42.77
C ASN A 46 9.51 -47.81 42.48
N HIS A 47 10.82 -47.68 42.33
CA HIS A 47 11.47 -46.42 41.96
C HIS A 47 11.01 -45.96 40.56
N LYS A 48 10.98 -46.86 39.57
CA LYS A 48 10.44 -46.56 38.24
C LYS A 48 8.98 -46.10 38.29
N ILE A 49 8.15 -46.75 39.10
CA ILE A 49 6.74 -46.36 39.30
C ILE A 49 6.64 -44.95 39.88
N GLN A 50 7.48 -44.60 40.87
CA GLN A 50 7.50 -43.25 41.44
C GLN A 50 7.87 -42.20 40.40
N VAL A 51 8.97 -42.42 39.66
CA VAL A 51 9.40 -41.49 38.60
C VAL A 51 8.34 -41.33 37.52
N LEU A 52 7.69 -42.42 37.11
CA LEU A 52 6.60 -42.36 36.13
C LEU A 52 5.39 -41.60 36.68
N ALA A 53 5.01 -41.83 37.93
CA ALA A 53 3.91 -41.11 38.56
C ALA A 53 4.21 -39.59 38.65
N ASP A 54 5.45 -39.21 38.95
CA ASP A 54 5.86 -37.80 38.99
C ASP A 54 5.82 -37.16 37.60
N LYS A 55 6.30 -37.86 36.57
CA LYS A 55 6.19 -37.39 35.17
C LYS A 55 4.75 -37.25 34.71
N VAL A 56 3.86 -38.16 35.10
CA VAL A 56 2.42 -38.03 34.78
C VAL A 56 1.84 -36.77 35.42
N ARG A 57 2.17 -36.49 36.68
CA ARG A 57 1.73 -35.25 37.35
C ARG A 57 2.30 -34.00 36.69
N GLU A 58 3.55 -34.04 36.25
CA GLU A 58 4.19 -32.95 35.50
C GLU A 58 3.43 -32.70 34.19
N TYR A 59 3.21 -33.74 33.37
CA TYR A 59 2.47 -33.62 32.12
C TYR A 59 1.03 -33.14 32.30
N MET A 60 0.36 -33.53 33.39
CA MET A 60 -0.98 -33.00 33.68
C MET A 60 -0.96 -31.49 33.99
N LYS A 61 0.06 -31.01 34.72
CA LYS A 61 0.23 -29.57 34.99
C LYS A 61 0.59 -28.81 33.72
N ASP A 62 1.45 -29.37 32.89
CA ASP A 62 1.83 -28.76 31.61
C ASP A 62 0.62 -28.70 30.66
N GLU A 63 -0.21 -29.74 30.62
CA GLU A 63 -1.44 -29.75 29.83
C GLU A 63 -2.41 -28.66 30.27
N GLU A 64 -2.58 -28.46 31.59
CA GLU A 64 -3.38 -27.36 32.14
C GLU A 64 -2.81 -26.00 31.77
N ALA A 65 -1.49 -25.81 31.92
CA ALA A 65 -0.82 -24.58 31.54
C ALA A 65 -0.96 -24.27 30.03
N ILE A 66 -0.89 -25.30 29.17
CA ILE A 66 -1.10 -25.15 27.72
C ILE A 66 -2.56 -24.80 27.42
N LYS A 67 -3.53 -25.42 28.09
CA LYS A 67 -4.95 -25.08 27.92
C LYS A 67 -5.22 -23.62 28.30
N ASP A 68 -4.66 -23.17 29.41
CA ASP A 68 -4.78 -21.78 29.86
C ASP A 68 -4.12 -20.82 28.88
N ALA A 69 -2.90 -21.13 28.43
CA ALA A 69 -2.19 -20.34 27.42
C ALA A 69 -2.96 -20.26 26.10
N LEU A 70 -3.61 -21.34 25.66
CA LEU A 70 -4.45 -21.35 24.46
C LEU A 70 -5.71 -20.48 24.63
N LEU A 71 -6.37 -20.55 25.78
CA LEU A 71 -7.54 -19.72 26.06
C LEU A 71 -7.16 -18.23 26.11
N ASP A 72 -6.01 -17.90 26.70
CA ASP A 72 -5.52 -16.53 26.74
C ASP A 72 -5.06 -16.03 25.38
N ALA A 73 -4.37 -16.87 24.59
CA ALA A 73 -4.01 -16.57 23.21
C ALA A 73 -5.26 -16.32 22.36
N GLN A 74 -6.31 -17.13 22.52
CA GLN A 74 -7.58 -16.93 21.81
C GLN A 74 -8.25 -15.61 22.22
N LYS A 75 -8.32 -15.31 23.53
CA LYS A 75 -8.86 -14.03 24.01
C LYS A 75 -8.06 -12.84 23.48
N GLN A 76 -6.74 -12.93 23.48
CA GLN A 76 -5.86 -11.89 22.93
C GLN A 76 -6.05 -11.73 21.42
N GLY A 77 -6.16 -12.84 20.67
CA GLY A 77 -6.46 -12.82 19.25
C GLY A 77 -7.79 -12.10 18.95
N HIS A 78 -8.85 -12.43 19.69
CA HIS A 78 -10.13 -11.73 19.55
C HIS A 78 -10.05 -10.24 19.90
N ARG A 79 -9.31 -9.87 20.95
CA ARG A 79 -9.08 -8.45 21.31
C ARG A 79 -8.34 -7.70 20.19
N ILE A 80 -7.26 -8.27 19.67
CA ILE A 80 -6.48 -7.67 18.58
C ILE A 80 -7.36 -7.46 17.35
N VAL A 81 -8.17 -8.45 16.97
CA VAL A 81 -9.09 -8.34 15.83
C VAL A 81 -10.15 -7.27 16.08
N ALA A 82 -10.73 -7.20 17.27
CA ALA A 82 -11.71 -6.19 17.62
C ALA A 82 -11.10 -4.77 17.57
N GLU A 83 -9.92 -4.57 18.16
CA GLU A 83 -9.20 -3.29 18.12
C GLU A 83 -8.79 -2.89 16.71
N ALA A 84 -8.36 -3.83 15.88
CA ALA A 84 -8.01 -3.58 14.48
C ALA A 84 -9.24 -3.14 13.69
N ASN A 85 -10.38 -3.82 13.87
CA ASN A 85 -11.64 -3.45 13.22
C ASN A 85 -12.14 -2.08 13.70
N GLU A 86 -12.03 -1.78 15.00
CA GLU A 86 -12.40 -0.48 15.54
C GLU A 86 -11.52 0.63 14.93
N LYS A 87 -10.20 0.44 14.89
CA LYS A 87 -9.28 1.40 14.26
C LYS A 87 -9.56 1.55 12.77
N ALA A 88 -9.82 0.47 12.05
CA ALA A 88 -10.18 0.51 10.63
C ALA A 88 -11.46 1.32 10.43
N ASN A 89 -12.50 1.09 11.24
CA ASN A 89 -13.74 1.85 11.18
C ASN A 89 -13.50 3.33 11.50
N GLN A 90 -12.69 3.66 12.51
CA GLN A 90 -12.34 5.04 12.83
C GLN A 90 -11.60 5.74 11.67
N ILE A 91 -10.68 5.05 11.00
CA ILE A 91 -9.98 5.58 9.82
C ILE A 91 -10.97 5.80 8.67
N LEU A 92 -11.87 4.85 8.41
CA LEU A 92 -12.88 4.98 7.36
C LEU A 92 -13.82 6.14 7.62
N GLU A 93 -14.30 6.30 8.85
CA GLU A 93 -15.19 7.41 9.20
C GLU A 93 -14.49 8.77 9.11
N LYS A 94 -13.23 8.86 9.54
CA LYS A 94 -12.42 10.08 9.35
C LYS A 94 -12.21 10.39 7.87
N ALA A 95 -11.81 9.40 7.07
CA ALA A 95 -11.57 9.59 5.64
C ALA A 95 -12.86 10.00 4.89
N LYS A 96 -14.01 9.39 5.24
CA LYS A 96 -15.31 9.79 4.68
C LYS A 96 -15.68 11.23 5.09
N GLY A 97 -15.46 11.60 6.36
CA GLY A 97 -15.72 12.94 6.86
C GLY A 97 -14.88 13.99 6.14
N GLU A 98 -13.57 13.74 6.00
CA GLU A 98 -12.65 14.62 5.27
C GLU A 98 -12.99 14.70 3.78
N ALA A 99 -13.34 13.58 3.15
CA ALA A 99 -13.78 13.56 1.75
C ALA A 99 -15.07 14.38 1.54
N ALA A 100 -16.04 14.26 2.45
CA ALA A 100 -17.28 15.03 2.39
C ALA A 100 -17.01 16.55 2.51
N ILE A 101 -16.15 16.95 3.45
CA ILE A 101 -15.73 18.35 3.62
C ILE A 101 -15.02 18.86 2.36
N LEU A 102 -14.13 18.05 1.77
CA LEU A 102 -13.39 18.43 0.56
C LEU A 102 -14.33 18.60 -0.63
N ILE A 103 -15.31 17.71 -0.80
CA ILE A 103 -16.31 17.82 -1.87
C ILE A 103 -17.18 19.06 -1.66
N ASP A 104 -17.63 19.33 -0.43
CA ASP A 104 -18.42 20.52 -0.10
C ASP A 104 -17.64 21.81 -0.39
N GLU A 105 -16.39 21.90 0.06
CA GLU A 105 -15.58 23.09 -0.22
C GLU A 105 -15.25 23.22 -1.72
N ALA A 106 -14.98 22.11 -2.43
CA ALA A 106 -14.72 22.14 -3.87
C ALA A 106 -15.97 22.58 -4.66
N THR A 107 -17.15 22.10 -4.30
CA THR A 107 -18.41 22.51 -4.93
C THR A 107 -18.72 23.97 -4.66
N ARG A 108 -18.58 24.44 -3.41
CA ARG A 108 -18.76 25.85 -3.04
C ARG A 108 -17.80 26.77 -3.80
N GLN A 109 -16.52 26.41 -3.88
CA GLN A 109 -15.53 27.18 -4.65
C GLN A 109 -15.86 27.19 -6.15
N HIS A 110 -16.31 26.05 -6.68
CA HIS A 110 -16.71 25.96 -8.08
C HIS A 110 -17.93 26.85 -8.39
N GLU A 111 -18.95 26.85 -7.53
CA GLU A 111 -20.11 27.71 -7.68
C GLU A 111 -19.74 29.19 -7.64
N ILE A 112 -18.89 29.60 -6.69
CA ILE A 112 -18.39 30.98 -6.60
C ILE A 112 -17.62 31.36 -7.86
N ALA A 113 -16.76 30.47 -8.37
CA ALA A 113 -15.99 30.71 -9.59
C ALA A 113 -16.90 30.81 -10.82
N MET A 114 -17.92 29.95 -10.94
CA MET A 114 -18.90 30.02 -12.02
C MET A 114 -19.69 31.33 -11.99
N GLN A 115 -20.15 31.77 -10.82
CA GLN A 115 -20.88 33.03 -10.68
C GLN A 115 -20.01 34.24 -11.08
N LYS A 116 -18.74 34.25 -10.64
CA LYS A 116 -17.79 35.30 -11.04
C LYS A 116 -17.55 35.31 -12.54
N ASN A 117 -17.32 34.14 -13.14
CA ASN A 117 -17.08 34.04 -14.57
C ASN A 117 -18.31 34.45 -15.40
N ALA A 118 -19.52 34.07 -14.95
CA ALA A 118 -20.76 34.50 -15.59
C ALA A 118 -20.92 36.02 -15.55
N ALA A 119 -20.65 36.67 -14.42
CA ALA A 119 -20.70 38.12 -14.29
C ALA A 119 -19.63 38.83 -15.15
N GLU A 120 -18.44 38.25 -15.28
CA GLU A 120 -17.38 38.76 -16.16
C GLU A 120 -17.78 38.65 -17.64
N ILE A 121 -18.38 37.52 -18.05
CA ILE A 121 -18.90 37.32 -19.41
C ILE A 121 -19.99 38.34 -19.72
N GLU A 122 -20.92 38.58 -18.80
CA GLU A 122 -21.99 39.56 -18.99
C GLU A 122 -21.43 40.98 -19.18
N ARG A 123 -20.48 41.41 -18.34
CA ARG A 123 -19.81 42.71 -18.49
C ARG A 123 -19.06 42.82 -19.82
N ALA A 124 -18.32 41.77 -20.20
CA ALA A 124 -17.62 41.74 -21.47
C ALA A 124 -18.59 41.85 -22.66
N HIS A 125 -19.76 41.20 -22.60
CA HIS A 125 -20.80 41.34 -23.61
C HIS A 125 -21.38 42.75 -23.67
N GLU A 126 -21.63 43.39 -22.52
CA GLU A 126 -22.10 44.78 -22.47
C GLU A 126 -21.08 45.75 -23.07
N ASP A 127 -19.80 45.60 -22.73
CA ASP A 127 -18.74 46.45 -23.24
C ASP A 127 -18.53 46.27 -24.75
N LEU A 128 -18.61 45.03 -25.23
CA LEU A 128 -18.59 44.72 -26.66
C LEU A 128 -19.78 45.37 -27.38
N LYS A 129 -20.98 45.34 -26.79
CA LYS A 129 -22.17 46.01 -27.35
C LYS A 129 -21.97 47.53 -27.43
N LYS A 130 -21.44 48.17 -26.38
CA LYS A 130 -21.12 49.61 -26.37
C LYS A 130 -20.08 49.95 -27.44
N ALA A 131 -19.01 49.16 -27.54
CA ALA A 131 -17.98 49.35 -28.57
C ALA A 131 -18.56 49.27 -29.99
N ARG A 132 -19.43 48.29 -30.25
CA ARG A 132 -20.14 48.18 -31.54
C ARG A 132 -21.03 49.39 -31.85
N GLN A 133 -21.72 49.93 -30.83
CA GLN A 133 -22.52 51.14 -30.98
C GLN A 133 -21.64 52.36 -31.31
N MET A 134 -20.54 52.56 -30.58
CA MET A 134 -19.59 53.63 -30.86
C MET A 134 -18.99 53.55 -32.27
N VAL A 135 -18.68 52.34 -32.76
CA VAL A 135 -18.21 52.15 -34.14
C VAL A 135 -19.31 52.50 -35.15
N ALA A 136 -20.56 52.14 -34.89
CA ALA A 136 -21.68 52.50 -35.76
C ALA A 136 -21.93 54.00 -35.78
N ASP A 137 -21.85 54.67 -34.64
CA ASP A 137 -22.01 56.11 -34.52
C ASP A 137 -20.83 56.88 -35.13
N PHE A 138 -19.60 56.39 -34.96
CA PHE A 138 -18.43 56.92 -35.67
C PHE A 138 -18.57 56.79 -37.18
N LYS A 139 -19.04 55.63 -37.67
CA LYS A 139 -19.32 55.42 -39.10
C LYS A 139 -20.35 56.44 -39.62
N ARG A 140 -21.43 56.69 -38.87
CA ARG A 140 -22.43 57.72 -39.23
C ARG A 140 -21.82 59.12 -39.27
N SER A 141 -21.09 59.49 -38.21
CA SER A 141 -20.42 60.80 -38.14
C SER A 141 -19.43 61.01 -39.28
N LEU A 142 -18.65 59.99 -39.66
CA LEU A 142 -17.78 60.06 -40.84
C LEU A 142 -18.59 60.25 -42.11
N PHE A 143 -19.67 59.50 -42.31
CA PHE A 143 -20.53 59.67 -43.48
C PHE A 143 -21.14 61.08 -43.56
N ASP A 144 -21.59 61.64 -42.43
CA ASP A 144 -22.15 62.99 -42.37
C ASP A 144 -21.08 64.04 -42.68
N MET A 145 -19.89 63.93 -42.09
CA MET A 145 -18.76 64.83 -42.40
C MET A 145 -18.32 64.71 -43.87
N TYR A 146 -18.25 63.50 -44.43
CA TYR A 146 -17.94 63.31 -45.85
C TYR A 146 -19.01 63.90 -46.74
N LYS A 147 -20.28 63.79 -46.37
CA LYS A 147 -21.40 64.37 -47.13
C LYS A 147 -21.36 65.89 -47.11
N GLU A 148 -21.08 66.50 -45.95
CA GLU A 148 -20.86 67.94 -45.82
C GLU A 148 -19.68 68.41 -46.69
N HIS A 149 -18.54 67.70 -46.66
CA HIS A 149 -17.40 68.02 -47.52
C HIS A 149 -17.75 67.90 -49.02
N LEU A 150 -18.52 66.89 -49.42
CA LEU A 150 -19.00 66.72 -50.80
C LEU A 150 -19.92 67.87 -51.22
N GLU A 151 -20.80 68.31 -50.33
CA GLU A 151 -21.71 69.44 -50.57
C GLU A 151 -20.92 70.75 -50.78
N VAL A 152 -19.93 71.02 -49.92
CA VAL A 152 -19.04 72.19 -50.05
C VAL A 152 -18.23 72.15 -51.36
N ILE A 153 -17.71 70.98 -51.75
CA ILE A 153 -16.97 70.82 -53.02
C ILE A 153 -17.90 71.01 -54.22
N SER A 154 -19.13 70.50 -54.16
CA SER A 154 -20.13 70.68 -55.24
C SER A 154 -20.66 72.11 -55.35
N ALA A 155 -20.48 72.94 -54.32
CA ALA A 155 -20.86 74.34 -54.30
C ALA A 155 -19.73 75.29 -54.79
N MET A 156 -18.55 74.76 -55.13
CA MET A 156 -17.51 75.53 -55.83
C MET A 156 -17.84 75.61 -57.33
N PRO A 157 -17.74 76.80 -57.97
CA PRO A 157 -17.93 76.92 -59.41
C PRO A 157 -16.88 76.10 -60.16
N GLU A 158 -17.29 75.30 -61.15
CA GLU A 158 -16.38 74.68 -62.12
C GLU A 158 -15.66 75.80 -62.88
N VAL A 159 -14.37 75.97 -62.60
CA VAL A 159 -13.47 76.76 -63.45
C VAL A 159 -12.86 75.76 -64.43
N ASP A 160 -13.40 75.73 -65.65
CA ASP A 160 -12.70 75.14 -66.78
C ASP A 160 -11.37 75.89 -66.97
N THR A 161 -10.27 75.26 -66.57
CA THR A 161 -8.94 75.64 -67.03
C THR A 161 -8.45 74.56 -67.98
N GLU A 162 -8.70 74.78 -69.28
CA GLU A 162 -7.85 74.25 -70.34
C GLU A 162 -6.47 74.91 -70.21
N ASP A 163 -5.44 74.10 -69.92
CA ASP A 163 -4.09 74.17 -70.52
C ASP A 163 -3.04 73.41 -69.67
N GLY A 164 -2.36 72.43 -70.28
CA GLY A 164 -0.98 72.04 -69.95
C GLY A 164 -0.75 70.70 -69.25
N GLU A 165 -0.17 69.75 -69.98
CA GLU A 165 0.14 68.37 -69.61
C GLU A 165 1.25 68.18 -68.53
N ASP A 166 1.18 66.99 -67.91
CA ASP A 166 2.22 66.20 -67.23
C ASP A 166 2.60 66.46 -65.75
N SER A 167 1.87 65.77 -64.86
CA SER A 167 2.48 64.68 -64.08
C SER A 167 1.42 63.71 -63.55
N THR A 168 1.38 62.56 -64.20
CA THR A 168 0.62 61.37 -63.84
C THR A 168 0.96 60.88 -62.43
N SER A 169 -0.04 60.84 -61.56
CA SER A 169 -0.29 59.70 -60.68
C SER A 169 -1.75 59.73 -60.22
N SER A 170 -2.66 59.55 -61.18
CA SER A 170 -4.04 59.23 -60.86
C SER A 170 -4.07 57.85 -60.22
N ILE A 171 -4.13 57.80 -58.90
CA ILE A 171 -4.51 56.57 -58.19
C ILE A 171 -5.95 56.30 -58.62
N THR A 172 -6.16 55.23 -59.38
CA THR A 172 -7.51 54.90 -59.85
C THR A 172 -8.34 54.39 -58.68
N ALA A 173 -9.68 54.44 -58.80
CA ALA A 173 -10.59 53.93 -57.77
C ALA A 173 -10.39 52.41 -57.49
N GLU A 174 -9.76 51.67 -58.41
CA GLU A 174 -9.32 50.29 -58.20
C GLU A 174 -8.07 50.19 -57.31
N ASP A 175 -7.12 51.11 -57.47
CA ASP A 175 -5.90 51.17 -56.65
C ASP A 175 -6.22 51.57 -55.21
N ALA A 176 -7.16 52.51 -55.00
CA ALA A 176 -7.66 52.85 -53.67
C ALA A 176 -8.38 51.64 -53.01
N LYS A 177 -9.17 50.87 -53.77
CA LYS A 177 -9.78 49.62 -53.28
C LYS A 177 -8.75 48.54 -52.98
N LYS A 178 -7.65 48.49 -53.73
CA LYS A 178 -6.54 47.53 -53.52
C LYS A 178 -5.75 47.88 -52.25
N ILE A 179 -5.44 49.15 -52.02
CA ILE A 179 -4.78 49.64 -50.81
C ILE A 179 -5.66 49.42 -49.57
N ILE A 180 -6.98 49.64 -49.67
CA ILE A 180 -7.92 49.34 -48.57
C ILE A 180 -8.02 47.83 -48.33
N ARG A 181 -8.01 46.98 -49.36
CA ARG A 181 -7.99 45.51 -49.18
C ARG A 181 -6.67 45.01 -48.59
N GLU A 182 -5.55 45.59 -48.97
CA GLU A 182 -4.22 45.23 -48.49
C GLU A 182 -4.03 45.63 -47.02
N THR A 183 -4.49 46.84 -46.64
CA THR A 183 -4.49 47.29 -45.24
C THR A 183 -5.48 46.52 -44.36
N VAL A 184 -6.66 46.14 -44.87
CA VAL A 184 -7.60 45.26 -44.14
C VAL A 184 -7.05 43.84 -44.00
N ALA A 185 -6.36 43.30 -45.01
CA ALA A 185 -5.72 41.97 -44.94
C ALA A 185 -4.52 41.93 -43.99
N GLU A 186 -3.75 43.02 -43.88
CA GLU A 186 -2.61 43.11 -42.96
C GLU A 186 -3.06 43.18 -41.49
N VAL A 187 -4.15 43.90 -41.21
CA VAL A 187 -4.80 43.96 -39.88
C VAL A 187 -5.50 42.62 -39.53
N GLU A 188 -6.07 41.92 -40.50
CA GLU A 188 -6.59 40.55 -40.30
C GLU A 188 -5.46 39.51 -40.09
N SER A 189 -4.28 39.69 -40.71
CA SER A 189 -3.12 38.82 -40.50
C SER A 189 -2.44 39.05 -39.14
N ALA A 190 -2.36 40.31 -38.69
CA ALA A 190 -1.86 40.69 -37.37
C ALA A 190 -2.81 40.27 -36.24
N GLY A 191 -4.12 40.22 -36.50
CA GLY A 191 -5.10 39.63 -35.60
C GLY A 191 -5.00 38.09 -35.48
N LYS A 192 -4.35 37.43 -36.44
CA LYS A 192 -4.23 35.96 -36.50
C LYS A 192 -2.93 35.40 -35.91
N THR A 193 -1.99 36.24 -35.51
CA THR A 193 -0.75 35.84 -34.81
C THR A 193 -0.86 35.82 -33.28
N SER A 194 -1.99 36.25 -32.70
CA SER A 194 -2.26 36.07 -31.25
C SER A 194 -3.14 34.87 -30.92
N GLU A 195 -3.63 34.11 -31.90
CA GLU A 195 -4.61 33.02 -31.67
C GLU A 195 -4.07 31.63 -32.07
N LYS A 196 -2.78 31.37 -31.82
CA LYS A 196 -2.22 30.00 -31.95
C LYS A 196 -1.17 29.61 -30.92
N GLU A 197 -1.21 30.22 -29.73
CA GLU A 197 -0.39 29.79 -28.60
C GLU A 197 -1.16 29.80 -27.27
N SER A 198 -2.33 29.15 -27.23
CA SER A 198 -2.96 28.79 -25.95
C SER A 198 -4.11 27.78 -26.11
N LYS A 199 -3.86 26.61 -26.73
CA LYS A 199 -4.60 25.39 -26.35
C LYS A 199 -3.69 24.16 -26.33
N GLU A 200 -3.61 23.60 -25.12
CA GLU A 200 -3.55 22.16 -24.83
C GLU A 200 -2.18 21.46 -24.88
N LYS A 201 -1.33 21.76 -23.88
CA LYS A 201 -0.60 20.68 -23.20
C LYS A 201 -1.44 20.22 -22.01
N LYS A 202 -2.21 19.15 -22.20
CA LYS A 202 -2.66 18.30 -21.09
C LYS A 202 -1.42 17.93 -20.25
N PRO A 203 -1.45 18.07 -18.91
CA PRO A 203 -0.49 17.35 -18.09
C PRO A 203 -0.81 15.86 -18.27
N THR A 204 0.05 15.16 -19.01
CA THR A 204 0.09 13.71 -18.98
C THR A 204 0.25 13.29 -17.52
N PRO A 205 -0.58 12.38 -16.99
CA PRO A 205 -0.31 11.82 -15.67
C PRO A 205 1.04 11.13 -15.80
N LYS A 206 2.05 11.63 -15.06
CA LYS A 206 3.19 10.78 -14.71
C LYS A 206 2.54 9.57 -14.05
N LYS A 207 2.60 8.42 -14.72
CA LYS A 207 2.39 7.13 -14.07
C LYS A 207 3.32 7.15 -12.86
N SER A 208 2.74 7.36 -11.68
CA SER A 208 3.26 6.73 -10.48
C SER A 208 3.54 5.29 -10.89
N GLY A 209 4.82 4.90 -10.86
CA GLY A 209 5.17 3.51 -11.01
C GLY A 209 4.29 2.77 -10.02
N ASP A 210 3.43 1.91 -10.56
CA ASP A 210 2.56 1.08 -9.76
C ASP A 210 3.50 0.21 -8.93
N LEU A 211 3.63 0.53 -7.63
CA LEU A 211 4.45 -0.24 -6.69
C LEU A 211 3.92 -1.67 -6.52
N PHE A 212 2.83 -2.02 -7.19
CA PHE A 212 2.09 -3.27 -7.07
C PHE A 212 1.65 -3.84 -8.43
N SER A 213 2.52 -3.75 -9.46
CA SER A 213 2.30 -4.51 -10.70
C SER A 213 2.70 -5.98 -10.53
N GLU A 214 1.75 -6.88 -10.85
CA GLU A 214 1.83 -8.35 -10.77
C GLU A 214 3.00 -8.97 -11.55
N GLU A 215 3.64 -8.20 -12.44
CA GLU A 215 4.80 -8.62 -13.24
C GLU A 215 6.13 -8.59 -12.47
N ARG A 216 6.21 -7.94 -11.29
CA ARG A 216 7.43 -8.00 -10.45
C ARG A 216 7.50 -9.21 -9.52
N PHE A 217 6.45 -10.03 -9.46
CA PHE A 217 6.40 -11.22 -8.63
C PHE A 217 6.68 -12.52 -9.40
N SER A 218 7.11 -12.46 -10.68
CA SER A 218 7.51 -13.66 -11.43
C SER A 218 9.03 -13.87 -11.53
N ASP A 219 9.83 -13.06 -10.84
CA ASP A 219 11.28 -13.26 -10.80
C ASP A 219 11.62 -14.41 -9.86
N LYS A 220 11.88 -15.59 -10.44
CA LYS A 220 12.45 -16.76 -9.77
C LYS A 220 13.72 -16.44 -8.94
N GLU A 221 14.40 -15.35 -9.27
CA GLU A 221 15.57 -14.85 -8.52
C GLU A 221 15.19 -14.20 -7.18
N ALA A 222 14.00 -13.59 -7.07
CA ALA A 222 13.51 -13.01 -5.81
C ALA A 222 13.01 -14.08 -4.84
N GLU A 223 12.42 -15.17 -5.34
CA GLU A 223 12.06 -16.34 -4.53
C GLU A 223 13.32 -17.05 -3.99
N GLN A 224 14.36 -17.24 -4.81
CA GLN A 224 15.64 -17.80 -4.35
C GLN A 224 16.35 -16.91 -3.32
N ALA A 225 16.31 -15.59 -3.48
CA ALA A 225 16.90 -14.65 -2.54
C ALA A 225 16.13 -14.58 -1.20
N PHE A 226 14.82 -14.85 -1.22
CA PHE A 226 13.99 -14.95 -0.02
C PHE A 226 14.21 -16.28 0.71
N GLU A 227 14.27 -17.40 -0.02
CA GLU A 227 14.59 -18.72 0.55
C GLU A 227 15.98 -18.79 1.16
N SER A 228 17.00 -18.20 0.51
CA SER A 228 18.38 -18.22 1.05
C SER A 228 18.56 -17.31 2.27
N ARG A 229 17.80 -16.22 2.41
CA ARG A 229 17.79 -15.39 3.63
C ARG A 229 17.06 -16.04 4.80
N PHE A 230 16.06 -16.88 4.54
CA PHE A 230 15.35 -17.64 5.57
C PHE A 230 16.14 -18.90 5.97
N ASN A 231 16.79 -19.50 4.96
CA ASN A 231 18.04 -20.27 4.93
C ASN A 231 18.96 -20.21 6.17
N ASP A 232 19.37 -18.97 6.46
CA ASP A 232 20.41 -18.61 7.42
C ASP A 232 19.88 -18.37 8.85
N ILE A 233 18.56 -18.33 9.03
CA ILE A 233 17.91 -18.04 10.33
C ILE A 233 17.52 -19.32 11.07
N LEU A 234 17.42 -20.45 10.36
CA LEU A 234 17.19 -21.76 10.97
C LEU A 234 18.52 -22.50 11.15
N PRO A 235 18.89 -22.93 12.38
CA PRO A 235 20.09 -23.73 12.56
C PRO A 235 19.94 -25.09 11.85
N ASP A 236 20.94 -25.44 11.03
CA ASP A 236 21.00 -26.70 10.30
C ASP A 236 20.80 -27.91 11.24
N PRO A 237 19.81 -28.79 11.01
CA PRO A 237 19.55 -29.96 11.85
C PRO A 237 20.68 -31.01 11.80
N LYS A 238 21.69 -30.84 10.94
CA LYS A 238 22.86 -31.72 10.81
C LYS A 238 24.10 -31.21 11.55
N SER A 239 24.06 -30.01 12.14
CA SER A 239 25.17 -29.46 12.93
C SER A 239 25.17 -29.98 14.38
N GLU A 240 24.04 -30.46 14.89
CA GLU A 240 23.92 -31.01 16.25
C GLU A 240 24.40 -32.47 16.38
N GLU A 241 24.55 -33.19 15.26
CA GLU A 241 24.97 -34.60 15.30
C GLU A 241 26.50 -34.75 15.40
N LYS A 242 27.26 -33.75 14.95
CA LYS A 242 28.73 -33.75 15.09
C LYS A 242 29.21 -33.36 16.49
N THR A 243 28.45 -32.54 17.21
CA THR A 243 28.80 -32.13 18.60
C THR A 243 28.48 -33.20 19.65
N LYS A 244 27.61 -34.17 19.33
CA LYS A 244 27.34 -35.33 20.20
C LYS A 244 28.31 -36.51 19.99
N LEU A 245 28.94 -36.64 18.82
CA LEU A 245 29.95 -37.70 18.59
C LEU A 245 31.30 -37.37 19.26
N ASP A 246 31.73 -36.11 19.28
CA ASP A 246 33.03 -35.74 19.89
C ASP A 246 33.02 -35.78 21.43
N LYS A 247 31.85 -35.68 22.07
CA LYS A 247 31.73 -35.82 23.54
C LYS A 247 31.69 -37.26 24.03
N LYS A 248 31.49 -38.24 23.14
CA LYS A 248 31.50 -39.68 23.49
C LYS A 248 32.86 -40.37 23.31
N SER A 249 33.85 -39.65 22.77
CA SER A 249 35.23 -40.12 22.57
C SER A 249 36.19 -39.68 23.71
N LYS A 250 35.67 -38.93 24.71
CA LYS A 250 36.48 -38.36 25.80
C LYS A 250 35.93 -38.61 27.22
N ALA A 251 35.11 -39.65 27.38
CA ALA A 251 34.72 -40.19 28.67
C ALA A 251 35.13 -41.67 28.76
#